data_AF-A0A0B3SWL5-F1
#
_entry.id   AF-A0A0B3SWL5-F1
#
_cell.length_a   1.000
_cell.length_b   1.000
_cell.length_c   1.000
_cell.angle_alpha   90.00
_cell.angle_beta   90.00
_cell.angle_gamma   90.00
#
_symmetry.space_group_name_H-M   'P 1'
#
loop_
_entity.id
_entity.type
_entity.pdbx_description
1 polymer ?
#
loop_
_entity_poly.entity_id
_entity_poly.type
_entity_poly.pdbx_seq_one_letter_code
_entity_poly.pdbx_strand_id
1 'polypeptide(L)'
;MTPQQIKTQFGRALSQISKGQLDPAEVTLKSLLLPTKGAPEVHFHLSRIAEARGDTKAQVLELDRALAKKPYEKTLLKSAIEAYSRLEESDKVLGLYDRLISADPKSNQPRGEKAVYLQHLGRFDEAEKILRSLVKRVPRNGEIYRVLGSGRKMPKGDPLLEQMLSLWKDDQLPEMSRMHLGFALAKAMEDIGATEKVFVYLNRANALQRQQAPYDPAEREAEWRAYLDAQESDDYTTLGHDQAPRAVFVTGMPRSGTTLVEQIIASHSQAHAGGEMGHALKQAVAQFGPAQKMTPLAKLSEAKLSHWAEAYTRLVRRDTGQTEGVVTDKSIQTHMVFGLIARGLPGARIIVVHRDPRDTALSIYKNHFKLGTHRYATDLADIADAIKMFRRSVEHWEQRIPDRIHEVRYDDLVSDPEPNARALVDAAGLDWEEACLNFHNSKSGVKTLSLMQVRQPIHAGRREAWRKYERELAPFIEAWGDEPWD
;
A
#
# COMPACT_ATOMS: atom_id res chain seq x y z
N MET A 1 -15.39 43.63 4.07
CA MET A 1 -14.14 43.61 3.27
C MET A 1 -14.49 43.89 1.82
N THR A 2 -13.69 44.69 1.11
CA THR A 2 -13.83 44.88 -0.34
C THR A 2 -13.38 43.62 -1.10
N PRO A 3 -13.81 43.41 -2.36
CA PRO A 3 -13.35 42.27 -3.17
C PRO A 3 -11.81 42.17 -3.27
N GLN A 4 -11.13 43.32 -3.36
CA GLN A 4 -9.67 43.37 -3.40
C GLN A 4 -9.05 42.94 -2.05
N GLN A 5 -9.62 43.36 -0.92
CA GLN A 5 -9.18 42.91 0.41
C GLN A 5 -9.36 41.40 0.59
N ILE A 6 -10.49 40.84 0.13
CA ILE A 6 -10.75 39.40 0.16
C ILE A 6 -9.68 38.64 -0.65
N LYS A 7 -9.41 39.09 -1.89
CA LYS A 7 -8.38 38.48 -2.75
C LYS A 7 -6.99 38.52 -2.10
N THR A 8 -6.61 39.65 -1.52
CA THR A 8 -5.31 39.82 -0.84
C THR A 8 -5.18 38.89 0.37
N GLN A 9 -6.20 38.85 1.24
CA GLN A 9 -6.17 37.98 2.43
C GLN A 9 -6.19 36.50 2.05
N PHE A 10 -6.93 36.12 1.02
CA PHE A 10 -6.92 34.75 0.52
C PHE A 10 -5.54 34.36 -0.01
N GLY A 11 -4.90 35.23 -0.81
CA GLY A 11 -3.51 35.02 -1.26
C GLY A 11 -2.51 34.90 -0.11
N ARG A 12 -2.68 35.69 0.96
CA ARG A 12 -1.87 35.59 2.18
C ARG A 12 -2.03 34.22 2.84
N ALA A 13 -3.26 33.74 3.00
CA ALA A 13 -3.52 32.41 3.57
C ALA A 13 -2.85 31.30 2.75
N LEU A 14 -2.92 31.35 1.42
CA LEU A 14 -2.25 30.37 0.56
C LEU A 14 -0.72 30.40 0.72
N SER A 15 -0.13 31.59 0.84
CA SER A 15 1.31 31.72 1.11
C SER A 15 1.69 31.22 2.50
N GLN A 16 0.81 31.32 3.50
CA GLN A 16 1.07 30.79 4.84
C GLN A 16 1.02 29.25 4.82
N ILE A 17 0.03 28.66 4.13
CA ILE A 17 -0.06 27.20 3.92
C ILE A 17 1.20 26.68 3.22
N SER A 18 1.67 27.32 2.15
CA SER A 18 2.88 26.86 1.43
C SER A 18 4.16 26.95 2.28
N LYS A 19 4.17 27.80 3.31
CA LYS A 19 5.26 27.91 4.30
C LYS A 19 5.08 27.02 5.53
N GLY A 20 4.03 26.19 5.58
CA GLY A 20 3.71 25.35 6.74
C GLY A 20 3.14 26.12 7.94
N GLN A 21 2.80 27.40 7.79
CA GLN A 21 2.24 28.25 8.84
C GLN A 21 0.72 28.04 8.95
N LEU A 22 0.33 26.87 9.45
CA LEU A 22 -1.07 26.42 9.43
C LEU A 22 -1.99 27.24 10.34
N ASP A 23 -1.58 27.59 11.57
CA ASP A 23 -2.46 28.34 12.49
C ASP A 23 -2.73 29.77 11.98
N PRO A 24 -1.72 30.55 11.54
CA PRO A 24 -1.96 31.86 10.95
C PRO A 24 -2.81 31.79 9.66
N ALA A 25 -2.62 30.75 8.85
CA ALA A 25 -3.43 30.52 7.65
C ALA A 25 -4.89 30.26 7.99
N GLU A 26 -5.15 29.43 9.00
CA GLU A 26 -6.51 29.09 9.44
C GLU A 26 -7.24 30.33 9.97
N VAL A 27 -6.59 31.14 10.81
CA VAL A 27 -7.14 32.41 11.31
C VAL A 27 -7.51 33.31 10.13
N THR A 28 -6.61 33.43 9.16
CA THR A 28 -6.84 34.24 7.96
C THR A 28 -8.02 33.72 7.14
N LEU A 29 -8.12 32.40 6.91
CA LEU A 29 -9.24 31.79 6.18
C LEU A 29 -10.57 31.92 6.92
N LYS A 30 -10.61 31.70 8.24
CA LYS A 30 -11.83 31.87 9.05
C LYS A 30 -12.35 33.30 8.99
N SER A 31 -11.46 34.30 8.95
CA SER A 31 -11.85 35.71 8.77
C SER A 31 -12.56 35.98 7.42
N LEU A 32 -12.35 35.12 6.43
CA LEU A 32 -12.95 35.23 5.10
C LEU A 32 -14.31 34.53 4.98
N LEU A 33 -14.72 33.71 5.95
CA LEU A 33 -15.98 32.98 5.89
C LEU A 33 -17.19 33.93 5.79
N LEU A 34 -17.33 34.89 6.71
CA LEU A 34 -18.45 35.84 6.67
C LEU A 34 -18.47 36.71 5.39
N PRO A 35 -17.37 37.42 5.01
CA PRO A 35 -17.41 38.31 3.84
C PRO A 35 -17.54 37.57 2.50
N THR A 36 -17.15 36.29 2.42
CA THR A 36 -17.36 35.46 1.22
C THR A 36 -18.67 34.66 1.28
N LYS A 37 -19.48 34.86 2.33
CA LYS A 37 -20.65 34.05 2.66
C LYS A 37 -20.35 32.55 2.74
N GLY A 38 -19.12 32.17 3.09
CA GLY A 38 -18.62 30.79 3.12
C GLY A 38 -18.33 30.27 1.71
N ALA A 39 -17.48 30.95 0.94
CA ALA A 39 -17.14 30.48 -0.40
C ALA A 39 -16.53 29.06 -0.35
N PRO A 40 -16.87 28.16 -1.29
CA PRO A 40 -16.37 26.77 -1.32
C PRO A 40 -14.85 26.69 -1.27
N GLU A 41 -14.15 27.64 -1.89
CA GLU A 41 -12.70 27.71 -1.94
C GLU A 41 -12.10 27.95 -0.54
N VAL A 42 -12.75 28.77 0.31
CA VAL A 42 -12.30 29.00 1.69
C VAL A 42 -12.43 27.72 2.52
N HIS A 43 -13.58 27.05 2.42
CA HIS A 43 -13.81 25.76 3.06
C HIS A 43 -12.85 24.68 2.55
N PHE A 44 -12.56 24.63 1.26
CA PHE A 44 -11.57 23.71 0.70
C PHE A 44 -10.18 23.91 1.32
N HIS A 45 -9.70 25.15 1.45
CA HIS A 45 -8.40 25.38 2.07
C HIS A 45 -8.38 25.13 3.58
N LEU A 46 -9.49 25.37 4.30
CA LEU A 46 -9.63 24.94 5.69
C LEU A 46 -9.56 23.41 5.81
N SER A 47 -10.20 22.68 4.89
CA SER A 47 -10.10 21.21 4.84
C SER A 47 -8.66 20.73 4.61
N ARG A 48 -7.88 21.43 3.79
CA ARG A 48 -6.46 21.11 3.57
C ARG A 48 -5.58 21.38 4.79
N ILE A 49 -5.92 22.39 5.59
CA ILE A 49 -5.25 22.62 6.88
C ILE A 49 -5.58 21.49 7.86
N ALA A 50 -6.86 21.10 7.95
CA ALA A 50 -7.29 19.98 8.79
C ALA A 50 -6.59 18.67 8.37
N GLU A 51 -6.51 18.39 7.06
CA GLU A 51 -5.76 17.26 6.50
C GLU A 51 -4.28 17.28 6.90
N ALA A 52 -3.61 18.44 6.79
CA ALA A 52 -2.20 18.57 7.16
C ALA A 52 -1.95 18.35 8.67
N ARG A 53 -2.97 18.55 9.50
CA ARG A 53 -2.94 18.26 10.94
C ARG A 53 -3.38 16.84 11.31
N GLY A 54 -3.91 16.08 10.35
CA GLY A 54 -4.48 14.76 10.61
C GLY A 54 -5.88 14.78 11.23
N ASP A 55 -6.55 15.94 11.27
CA ASP A 55 -7.92 16.05 11.76
C ASP A 55 -8.91 15.74 10.62
N THR A 56 -9.06 14.45 10.32
CA THR A 56 -9.94 13.98 9.25
C THR A 56 -11.42 14.34 9.52
N LYS A 57 -11.83 14.47 10.80
CA LYS A 57 -13.20 14.88 11.16
C LYS A 57 -13.45 16.34 10.79
N ALA A 58 -12.53 17.25 11.13
CA ALA A 58 -12.62 18.63 10.70
C ALA A 58 -12.49 18.76 9.17
N GLN A 59 -11.66 17.93 8.54
CA GLN A 59 -11.52 17.91 7.08
C GLN A 59 -12.86 17.61 6.39
N VAL A 60 -13.55 16.54 6.77
CA VAL A 60 -14.83 16.18 6.12
C VAL A 60 -15.92 17.21 6.39
N LEU A 61 -15.93 17.84 7.57
CA LEU A 61 -16.88 18.92 7.88
C LEU A 61 -16.72 20.11 6.92
N GLU A 62 -15.49 20.52 6.66
CA GLU A 62 -15.20 21.62 5.74
C GLU A 62 -15.47 21.21 4.28
N LEU A 63 -15.18 19.97 3.89
CA LEU A 63 -15.51 19.45 2.56
C LEU A 63 -17.03 19.39 2.33
N ASP A 64 -17.80 18.97 3.32
CA ASP A 64 -19.27 18.94 3.24
C ASP A 64 -19.84 20.36 3.06
N ARG A 65 -19.31 21.36 3.78
CA ARG A 65 -19.69 22.77 3.61
C ARG A 65 -19.38 23.28 2.21
N ALA A 66 -18.23 22.91 1.63
CA ALA A 66 -17.87 23.25 0.26
C ALA A 66 -18.79 22.55 -0.76
N LEU A 67 -19.05 21.25 -0.56
CA LEU A 67 -19.90 20.42 -1.43
C LEU A 67 -21.38 20.79 -1.36
N ALA A 68 -21.87 21.32 -0.25
CA ALA A 68 -23.24 21.85 -0.14
C ALA A 68 -23.51 22.99 -1.15
N LYS A 69 -22.45 23.72 -1.53
CA LYS A 69 -22.53 24.84 -2.49
C LYS A 69 -22.11 24.46 -3.90
N LYS A 70 -21.16 23.53 -4.03
CA LYS A 70 -20.67 23.03 -5.32
C LYS A 70 -20.74 21.49 -5.34
N PRO A 71 -21.94 20.90 -5.46
CA PRO A 71 -22.13 19.46 -5.23
C PRO A 71 -21.50 18.53 -6.26
N TYR A 72 -21.10 19.05 -7.42
CA TYR A 72 -20.50 18.26 -8.51
C TYR A 72 -19.09 18.74 -8.89
N GLU A 73 -18.46 19.57 -8.06
CA GLU A 73 -17.07 19.99 -8.32
C GLU A 73 -16.12 18.81 -8.04
N LYS A 74 -15.35 18.44 -9.07
CA LYS A 74 -14.61 17.18 -9.10
C LYS A 74 -13.49 17.13 -8.06
N THR A 75 -12.83 18.26 -7.79
CA THR A 75 -11.71 18.35 -6.83
C THR A 75 -12.19 18.13 -5.39
N LEU A 76 -13.32 18.74 -5.03
CA LEU A 76 -13.99 18.56 -3.74
C LEU A 76 -14.47 17.13 -3.56
N LEU A 77 -15.11 16.54 -4.59
CA LEU A 77 -15.58 15.15 -4.53
C LEU A 77 -14.43 14.16 -4.32
N LYS A 78 -13.31 14.33 -5.04
CA LYS A 78 -12.12 13.49 -4.86
C LYS A 78 -11.52 13.62 -3.45
N SER A 79 -11.37 14.85 -2.97
CA SER A 79 -10.85 15.10 -1.62
C SER A 79 -11.77 14.52 -0.54
N ALA A 80 -13.10 14.59 -0.74
CA ALA A 80 -14.07 13.99 0.17
C ALA A 80 -14.04 12.45 0.12
N ILE A 81 -13.89 11.84 -1.06
CA ILE A 81 -13.71 10.39 -1.20
C ILE A 81 -12.50 9.93 -0.38
N GLU A 82 -11.36 10.63 -0.51
CA GLU A 82 -10.13 10.29 0.23
C GLU A 82 -10.34 10.44 1.75
N ALA A 83 -10.92 11.55 2.20
CA ALA A 83 -11.15 11.81 3.62
C ALA A 83 -12.17 10.83 4.24
N TYR A 84 -13.31 10.57 3.57
CA TYR A 84 -14.29 9.60 4.05
C TYR A 84 -13.80 8.15 3.96
N SER A 85 -12.90 7.84 3.04
CA SER A 85 -12.23 6.52 2.99
C SER A 85 -11.28 6.31 4.18
N ARG A 86 -10.73 7.37 4.77
CA ARG A 86 -9.94 7.30 6.02
C ARG A 86 -10.83 7.14 7.25
N LEU A 87 -12.04 7.68 7.23
CA LEU A 87 -13.05 7.48 8.29
C LEU A 87 -13.83 6.16 8.16
N GLU A 88 -13.51 5.34 7.15
CA GLU A 88 -14.20 4.08 6.86
C GLU A 88 -15.73 4.22 6.60
N GLU A 89 -16.18 5.44 6.27
CA GLU A 89 -17.58 5.81 5.99
C GLU A 89 -17.99 5.37 4.58
N SER A 90 -18.10 4.06 4.41
CA SER A 90 -18.16 3.41 3.09
C SER A 90 -19.36 3.83 2.24
N ASP A 91 -20.53 4.02 2.85
CA ASP A 91 -21.73 4.44 2.10
C ASP A 91 -21.60 5.88 1.59
N LYS A 92 -20.97 6.77 2.37
CA LYS A 92 -20.66 8.14 1.90
C LYS A 92 -19.69 8.12 0.73
N VAL A 93 -18.63 7.30 0.81
CA VAL A 93 -17.67 7.15 -0.29
C VAL A 93 -18.35 6.68 -1.58
N LEU A 94 -19.22 5.66 -1.49
CA LEU A 94 -19.95 5.16 -2.66
C LEU A 94 -20.90 6.22 -3.25
N GLY A 95 -21.60 6.98 -2.42
CA GLY A 95 -22.44 8.10 -2.86
C GLY A 95 -21.64 9.25 -3.50
N LEU A 96 -20.42 9.51 -3.03
CA LEU A 96 -19.52 10.49 -3.65
C LEU A 96 -19.01 10.02 -5.02
N TYR A 97 -18.71 8.73 -5.18
CA TYR A 97 -18.42 8.16 -6.50
C TYR A 97 -19.61 8.32 -7.46
N ASP A 98 -20.85 8.12 -7.00
CA ASP A 98 -22.05 8.31 -7.83
C ASP A 98 -22.23 9.77 -8.27
N ARG A 99 -21.93 10.72 -7.40
CA ARG A 99 -21.88 12.15 -7.74
C ARG A 99 -20.76 12.46 -8.73
N LEU A 100 -19.58 11.85 -8.58
CA LEU A 100 -18.44 12.03 -9.48
C LEU A 100 -18.73 11.45 -10.88
N ILE A 101 -19.38 10.30 -10.95
CA ILE A 101 -19.88 9.69 -12.19
C ILE A 101 -20.95 10.57 -12.84
N SER A 102 -21.84 11.17 -12.05
CA SER A 102 -22.88 12.07 -12.56
C SER A 102 -22.31 13.40 -13.07
N ALA A 103 -21.25 13.91 -12.44
CA ALA A 103 -20.54 15.12 -12.89
C ALA A 103 -19.82 14.93 -14.23
N ASP A 104 -19.47 13.69 -14.59
CA ASP A 104 -18.87 13.35 -15.88
C ASP A 104 -19.30 11.96 -16.39
N PRO A 105 -20.51 11.83 -16.96
CA PRO A 105 -21.07 10.54 -17.34
C PRO A 105 -20.26 9.81 -18.43
N LYS A 106 -19.44 10.53 -19.19
CA LYS A 106 -18.58 9.99 -20.25
C LYS A 106 -17.29 9.39 -19.69
N SER A 107 -16.78 9.90 -18.57
CA SER A 107 -15.56 9.37 -17.95
C SER A 107 -15.79 7.96 -17.37
N ASN A 108 -14.94 7.01 -17.77
CA ASN A 108 -14.97 5.65 -17.25
C ASN A 108 -14.14 5.48 -15.97
N GLN A 109 -13.21 6.40 -15.70
CA GLN A 109 -12.28 6.29 -14.58
C GLN A 109 -12.98 6.20 -13.22
N PRO A 110 -13.93 7.10 -12.86
CA PRO A 110 -14.64 7.00 -11.58
C PRO A 110 -15.44 5.71 -11.39
N ARG A 111 -15.90 5.09 -12.50
CA ARG A 111 -16.59 3.79 -12.44
C ARG A 111 -15.63 2.66 -12.09
N GLY A 112 -14.43 2.67 -12.69
CA GLY A 112 -13.37 1.71 -12.36
C GLY A 112 -12.93 1.87 -10.91
N GLU A 113 -12.70 3.09 -10.46
CA GLU A 113 -12.32 3.40 -9.06
C GLU A 113 -13.41 2.97 -8.06
N LYS A 114 -14.70 3.22 -8.35
CA LYS A 114 -15.82 2.71 -7.55
C LYS A 114 -15.83 1.18 -7.47
N ALA A 115 -15.59 0.49 -8.60
CA ALA A 115 -15.56 -0.96 -8.63
C ALA A 115 -14.41 -1.54 -7.80
N VAL A 116 -13.21 -0.95 -7.87
CA VAL A 116 -12.08 -1.32 -7.03
C VAL A 116 -12.40 -1.09 -5.54
N TYR A 117 -13.02 0.04 -5.20
CA TYR A 117 -13.45 0.31 -3.83
C TYR A 117 -14.45 -0.73 -3.33
N LEU A 118 -15.44 -1.11 -4.14
CA LEU A 118 -16.40 -2.19 -3.81
C LEU A 118 -15.68 -3.55 -3.59
N GLN A 119 -14.66 -3.88 -4.38
CA GLN A 119 -13.85 -5.08 -4.15
C GLN A 119 -13.11 -5.03 -2.80
N HIS A 120 -12.58 -3.87 -2.40
CA HIS A 120 -11.94 -3.70 -1.09
C HIS A 120 -12.93 -3.90 0.07
N LEU A 121 -14.20 -3.51 -0.12
CA LEU A 121 -15.27 -3.78 0.84
C LEU A 121 -15.74 -5.25 0.82
N GLY A 122 -15.30 -6.04 -0.17
CA GLY A 122 -15.78 -7.41 -0.40
C GLY A 122 -17.17 -7.47 -1.06
N ARG A 123 -17.67 -6.36 -1.61
CA ARG A 123 -18.93 -6.26 -2.36
C ARG A 123 -18.71 -6.67 -3.83
N PHE A 124 -18.25 -7.91 -4.04
CA PHE A 124 -17.78 -8.40 -5.34
C PHE A 124 -18.86 -8.39 -6.43
N ASP A 125 -20.10 -8.76 -6.10
CA ASP A 125 -21.22 -8.79 -7.07
C ASP A 125 -21.53 -7.40 -7.63
N GLU A 126 -21.47 -6.36 -6.80
CA GLU A 126 -21.70 -4.98 -7.22
C GLU A 126 -20.54 -4.44 -8.05
N ALA A 127 -19.30 -4.77 -7.67
CA ALA A 127 -18.12 -4.44 -8.46
C ALA A 127 -18.19 -5.10 -9.85
N GLU A 128 -18.59 -6.38 -9.91
CA GLU A 128 -18.70 -7.13 -11.16
C GLU A 128 -19.72 -6.51 -12.12
N LYS A 129 -20.89 -6.07 -11.62
CA LYS A 129 -21.90 -5.37 -12.44
C LYS A 129 -21.30 -4.14 -13.13
N ILE A 130 -20.52 -3.33 -12.40
CA ILE A 130 -19.85 -2.15 -12.95
C ILE A 130 -18.79 -2.55 -13.98
N LEU A 131 -17.93 -3.52 -13.64
CA LEU A 131 -16.82 -3.94 -14.50
C LEU A 131 -17.31 -4.58 -15.80
N ARG A 132 -18.35 -5.41 -15.77
CA ARG A 132 -18.97 -5.97 -16.99
C ARG A 132 -19.58 -4.88 -17.88
N SER A 133 -20.16 -3.84 -17.29
CA SER A 133 -20.62 -2.67 -18.05
C SER A 133 -19.45 -1.93 -18.71
N LEU A 134 -18.33 -1.78 -17.99
CA LEU A 134 -17.11 -1.16 -18.51
C LEU A 134 -16.48 -1.98 -19.66
N VAL A 135 -16.46 -3.32 -19.57
CA VAL A 135 -16.02 -4.19 -20.67
C VAL A 135 -16.82 -3.93 -21.95
N LYS A 136 -18.12 -3.68 -21.86
CA LYS A 136 -18.95 -3.34 -23.03
C LYS A 136 -18.62 -1.96 -23.61
N ARG A 137 -18.29 -0.98 -22.75
CA ARG A 137 -18.02 0.41 -23.16
C ARG A 137 -16.63 0.61 -23.76
N VAL A 138 -15.64 -0.08 -23.21
CA VAL A 138 -14.22 0.04 -23.61
C VAL A 138 -13.60 -1.36 -23.74
N PRO A 139 -14.07 -2.18 -24.71
CA PRO A 139 -13.70 -3.59 -24.80
C PRO A 139 -12.20 -3.83 -25.03
N ARG A 140 -11.46 -2.85 -25.54
CA ARG A 140 -10.02 -2.92 -25.77
C ARG A 140 -9.16 -2.49 -24.57
N ASN A 141 -9.77 -2.12 -23.44
CA ASN A 141 -9.03 -1.76 -22.24
C ASN A 141 -8.76 -3.02 -21.40
N GLY A 142 -7.52 -3.51 -21.46
CA GLY A 142 -7.08 -4.73 -20.76
C GLY A 142 -7.14 -4.64 -19.24
N GLU A 143 -7.02 -3.44 -18.67
CA GLU A 143 -7.02 -3.23 -17.22
C GLU A 143 -8.33 -3.68 -16.59
N ILE A 144 -9.47 -3.42 -17.25
CA ILE A 144 -10.79 -3.79 -16.73
C ILE A 144 -10.93 -5.31 -16.59
N TYR A 145 -10.38 -6.08 -17.52
CA TYR A 145 -10.38 -7.55 -17.42
C TYR A 145 -9.54 -8.03 -16.25
N ARG A 146 -8.37 -7.40 -16.02
CA ARG A 146 -7.50 -7.72 -14.88
C ARG A 146 -8.18 -7.42 -13.55
N VAL A 147 -8.81 -6.26 -13.42
CA VAL A 147 -9.55 -5.85 -12.21
C VAL A 147 -10.79 -6.74 -11.99
N LEU A 148 -11.49 -7.13 -13.06
CA LEU A 148 -12.59 -8.08 -12.97
C LEU A 148 -12.11 -9.46 -12.49
N GLY A 149 -10.98 -9.93 -13.03
CA GLY A 149 -10.37 -11.20 -12.64
C GLY A 149 -9.94 -11.26 -11.18
N SER A 150 -9.51 -10.15 -10.56
CA SER A 150 -9.08 -10.14 -9.15
C SER A 150 -10.22 -10.35 -8.14
N GLY A 151 -11.47 -10.03 -8.52
CA GLY A 151 -12.62 -10.14 -7.62
C GLY A 151 -13.35 -11.48 -7.65
N ARG A 152 -12.98 -12.39 -8.55
CA ARG A 152 -13.69 -13.67 -8.71
C ARG A 152 -12.83 -14.77 -9.34
N LYS A 153 -13.26 -16.01 -9.16
CA LYS A 153 -12.76 -17.15 -9.95
C LYS A 153 -13.50 -17.21 -11.29
N MET A 154 -12.76 -17.30 -12.39
CA MET A 154 -13.36 -17.45 -13.73
C MET A 154 -13.92 -18.87 -13.92
N PRO A 155 -15.22 -19.05 -14.23
CA PRO A 155 -15.75 -20.36 -14.56
C PRO A 155 -15.34 -20.81 -15.96
N LYS A 156 -15.27 -22.12 -16.17
CA LYS A 156 -15.06 -22.72 -17.50
C LYS A 156 -16.24 -22.35 -18.40
N GLY A 157 -15.98 -21.75 -19.56
CA GLY A 157 -17.00 -21.34 -20.52
C GLY A 157 -17.60 -19.93 -20.31
N ASP A 158 -17.02 -19.08 -19.45
CA ASP A 158 -17.44 -17.67 -19.39
C ASP A 158 -17.14 -16.99 -20.75
N PRO A 159 -18.12 -16.31 -21.39
CA PRO A 159 -17.90 -15.58 -22.64
C PRO A 159 -16.77 -14.54 -22.57
N LEU A 160 -16.46 -14.02 -21.38
CA LEU A 160 -15.32 -13.12 -21.19
C LEU A 160 -13.99 -13.78 -21.52
N LEU A 161 -13.83 -15.09 -21.29
CA LEU A 161 -12.61 -15.79 -21.65
C LEU A 161 -12.38 -15.78 -23.16
N GLU A 162 -13.43 -16.07 -23.94
CA GLU A 162 -13.37 -16.03 -25.40
C GLU A 162 -13.08 -14.62 -25.91
N GLN A 163 -13.71 -13.61 -25.30
CA GLN A 163 -13.44 -12.21 -25.61
C GLN A 163 -11.98 -11.83 -25.33
N MET A 164 -11.42 -12.23 -24.18
CA MET A 164 -10.02 -11.98 -23.85
C MET A 164 -9.07 -12.69 -24.83
N LEU A 165 -9.36 -13.94 -25.19
CA LEU A 165 -8.58 -14.71 -26.15
C LEU A 165 -8.63 -14.10 -27.56
N SER A 166 -9.77 -13.56 -27.97
CA SER A 166 -9.92 -12.84 -29.24
C SER A 166 -9.09 -11.56 -29.25
N LEU A 167 -9.21 -10.73 -28.20
CA LEU A 167 -8.41 -9.51 -28.05
C LEU A 167 -6.91 -9.78 -27.97
N TRP A 168 -6.51 -10.91 -27.38
CA TRP A 168 -5.11 -11.31 -27.33
C TRP A 168 -4.51 -11.55 -28.72
N LYS A 169 -5.31 -11.99 -29.68
CA LYS A 169 -4.88 -12.23 -31.07
C LYS A 169 -4.93 -10.98 -31.95
N ASP A 170 -5.51 -9.89 -31.47
CA ASP A 170 -5.62 -8.65 -32.24
C ASP A 170 -4.32 -7.86 -32.18
N ASP A 171 -3.58 -7.80 -33.28
CA ASP A 171 -2.30 -7.09 -33.38
C ASP A 171 -2.40 -5.57 -33.12
N GLN A 172 -3.60 -4.98 -33.29
CA GLN A 172 -3.84 -3.57 -33.04
C GLN A 172 -4.16 -3.27 -31.56
N LEU A 173 -4.15 -4.26 -30.67
CA LEU A 173 -4.37 -4.02 -29.25
C LEU A 173 -3.17 -3.25 -28.67
N PRO A 174 -3.39 -2.06 -28.04
CA PRO A 174 -2.31 -1.29 -27.44
C PRO A 174 -1.51 -2.13 -26.43
N GLU A 175 -0.19 -1.96 -26.38
CA GLU A 175 0.70 -2.76 -25.54
C GLU A 175 0.33 -2.70 -24.06
N MET A 176 -0.05 -1.53 -23.55
CA MET A 176 -0.55 -1.37 -22.18
C MET A 176 -1.79 -2.22 -21.90
N SER A 177 -2.74 -2.27 -22.85
CA SER A 177 -3.90 -3.16 -22.74
C SER A 177 -3.49 -4.62 -22.83
N ARG A 178 -2.57 -4.97 -23.74
CA ARG A 178 -2.07 -6.34 -23.89
C ARG A 178 -1.37 -6.83 -22.62
N MET A 179 -0.57 -5.99 -21.99
CA MET A 179 0.08 -6.26 -20.70
C MET A 179 -0.95 -6.67 -19.65
N HIS A 180 -1.95 -5.83 -19.39
CA HIS A 180 -3.00 -6.14 -18.41
C HIS A 180 -3.82 -7.37 -18.80
N LEU A 181 -4.14 -7.53 -20.09
CA LEU A 181 -4.89 -8.68 -20.59
C LEU A 181 -4.13 -9.99 -20.39
N GLY A 182 -2.80 -9.97 -20.49
CA GLY A 182 -1.95 -11.14 -20.23
C GLY A 182 -2.03 -11.60 -18.78
N PHE A 183 -1.98 -10.67 -17.81
CA PHE A 183 -2.23 -11.02 -16.40
C PHE A 183 -3.64 -11.56 -16.18
N ALA A 184 -4.66 -10.98 -16.83
CA ALA A 184 -6.05 -11.45 -16.73
C ALA A 184 -6.21 -12.88 -17.30
N LEU A 185 -5.61 -13.15 -18.47
CA LEU A 185 -5.63 -14.46 -19.12
C LEU A 185 -4.86 -15.50 -18.31
N ALA A 186 -3.68 -15.17 -17.79
CA ALA A 186 -2.92 -16.07 -16.93
C ALA A 186 -3.74 -16.52 -15.71
N LYS A 187 -4.41 -15.57 -15.04
CA LYS A 187 -5.33 -15.89 -13.94
C LYS A 187 -6.49 -16.76 -14.42
N ALA A 188 -7.12 -16.43 -15.54
CA ALA A 188 -8.24 -17.19 -16.07
C ALA A 188 -7.85 -18.63 -16.44
N MET A 189 -6.65 -18.85 -16.99
CA MET A 189 -6.10 -20.18 -17.27
C MET A 189 -5.90 -20.97 -15.98
N GLU A 190 -5.38 -20.35 -14.92
CA GLU A 190 -5.26 -20.99 -13.62
C GLU A 190 -6.62 -21.36 -13.04
N ASP A 191 -7.60 -20.45 -13.11
CA ASP A 191 -8.94 -20.66 -12.56
C ASP A 191 -9.67 -21.86 -13.20
N ILE A 192 -9.48 -22.08 -14.52
CA ILE A 192 -10.08 -23.20 -15.26
C ILE A 192 -9.20 -24.47 -15.28
N GLY A 193 -8.03 -24.45 -14.64
CA GLY A 193 -7.10 -25.58 -14.56
C GLY A 193 -6.18 -25.79 -15.76
N ALA A 194 -6.13 -24.86 -16.71
CA ALA A 194 -5.23 -24.89 -17.88
C ALA A 194 -3.80 -24.41 -17.50
N THR A 195 -3.19 -25.13 -16.56
CA THR A 195 -1.93 -24.80 -15.90
C THR A 195 -0.80 -24.55 -16.91
N GLU A 196 -0.75 -25.33 -17.98
CA GLU A 196 0.26 -25.28 -19.04
C GLU A 196 0.25 -23.96 -19.84
N LYS A 197 -0.87 -23.22 -19.81
CA LYS A 197 -1.03 -21.95 -20.53
C LYS A 197 -0.73 -20.72 -19.68
N VAL A 198 -0.59 -20.88 -18.37
CA VAL A 198 -0.45 -19.75 -17.43
C VAL A 198 0.79 -18.92 -17.78
N PHE A 199 1.96 -19.56 -17.90
CA PHE A 199 3.21 -18.86 -18.20
C PHE A 199 3.31 -18.31 -19.62
N VAL A 200 2.54 -18.86 -20.58
CA VAL A 200 2.44 -18.28 -21.93
C VAL A 200 1.97 -16.83 -21.87
N TYR A 201 0.95 -16.55 -21.05
CA TYR A 201 0.42 -15.19 -20.89
C TYR A 201 1.24 -14.36 -19.90
N LEU A 202 1.72 -14.95 -18.79
CA LEU A 202 2.53 -14.23 -17.81
C LEU A 202 3.84 -13.71 -18.40
N ASN A 203 4.57 -14.54 -19.13
CA ASN A 203 5.87 -14.15 -19.68
C ASN A 203 5.73 -12.94 -20.60
N ARG A 204 4.68 -12.94 -21.45
CA ARG A 204 4.42 -11.81 -22.33
C ARG A 204 3.95 -10.57 -21.56
N ALA A 205 3.12 -10.73 -20.54
CA ALA A 205 2.67 -9.62 -19.70
C ALA A 205 3.84 -8.97 -18.95
N ASN A 206 4.69 -9.76 -18.31
CA ASN A 206 5.86 -9.30 -17.58
C ASN A 206 6.90 -8.65 -18.51
N ALA A 207 7.14 -9.22 -19.71
CA ALA A 207 8.02 -8.59 -20.70
C ALA A 207 7.52 -7.20 -21.12
N LEU A 208 6.22 -7.04 -21.38
CA LEU A 208 5.62 -5.73 -21.69
C LEU A 208 5.71 -4.76 -20.50
N GLN A 209 5.49 -5.24 -19.28
CA GLN A 209 5.65 -4.42 -18.08
C GLN A 209 7.10 -3.94 -17.90
N ARG A 210 8.08 -4.81 -18.15
CA ARG A 210 9.51 -4.46 -18.10
C ARG A 210 9.88 -3.40 -19.13
N GLN A 211 9.32 -3.48 -20.33
CA GLN A 211 9.54 -2.46 -21.37
C GLN A 211 9.05 -1.07 -20.94
N GLN A 212 7.92 -1.01 -20.21
CA GLN A 212 7.36 0.25 -19.71
C GLN A 212 8.14 0.81 -18.50
N ALA A 213 8.75 -0.06 -17.69
CA ALA A 213 9.55 0.33 -16.53
C ALA A 213 10.76 -0.59 -16.35
N PRO A 214 11.88 -0.30 -17.03
CA PRO A 214 13.09 -1.12 -16.98
C PRO A 214 13.69 -1.25 -15.58
N TYR A 215 14.32 -2.40 -15.32
CA TYR A 215 15.04 -2.70 -14.08
C TYR A 215 16.51 -2.91 -14.38
N ASP A 216 17.37 -2.28 -13.57
CA ASP A 216 18.81 -2.48 -13.55
C ASP A 216 19.20 -3.05 -12.17
N PRO A 217 19.63 -4.33 -12.10
CA PRO A 217 20.06 -4.95 -10.85
C PRO A 217 21.24 -4.22 -10.19
N ALA A 218 22.17 -3.66 -10.98
CA ALA A 218 23.34 -2.97 -10.46
C ALA A 218 22.98 -1.61 -9.85
N GLU A 219 22.09 -0.85 -10.51
CA GLU A 219 21.52 0.37 -9.94
C GLU A 219 20.82 0.07 -8.61
N ARG A 220 20.03 -1.01 -8.56
CA ARG A 220 19.29 -1.39 -7.36
C ARG A 220 20.19 -1.82 -6.21
N GLU A 221 21.22 -2.63 -6.47
CA GLU A 221 22.21 -3.02 -5.47
C GLU A 221 22.98 -1.80 -4.94
N ALA A 222 23.35 -0.86 -5.82
CA ALA A 222 24.01 0.38 -5.42
C ALA A 222 23.11 1.29 -4.56
N GLU A 223 21.82 1.38 -4.89
CA GLU A 223 20.83 2.09 -4.07
C GLU A 223 20.69 1.45 -2.68
N TRP A 224 20.57 0.13 -2.61
CA TRP A 224 20.45 -0.60 -1.35
C TRP A 224 21.69 -0.41 -0.47
N ARG A 225 22.90 -0.59 -1.01
CA ARG A 225 24.15 -0.36 -0.25
C ARG A 225 24.24 1.07 0.26
N ALA A 226 23.88 2.06 -0.54
CA ALA A 226 23.92 3.45 -0.10
C ALA A 226 22.98 3.71 1.10
N TYR A 227 21.80 3.10 1.14
CA TYR A 227 20.93 3.17 2.33
C TYR A 227 21.52 2.46 3.54
N LEU A 228 22.15 1.30 3.35
CA LEU A 228 22.82 0.52 4.40
C LEU A 228 23.98 1.34 4.99
N ASP A 229 24.92 1.76 4.15
CA ASP A 229 26.12 2.51 4.53
C ASP A 229 25.77 3.83 5.23
N ALA A 230 24.73 4.53 4.78
CA ALA A 230 24.28 5.76 5.42
C ALA A 230 23.71 5.53 6.82
N GLN A 231 23.33 4.31 7.18
CA GLN A 231 22.77 3.98 8.50
C GLN A 231 23.74 3.19 9.38
N GLU A 232 24.92 2.87 8.87
CA GLU A 232 25.97 2.22 9.64
C GLU A 232 26.42 3.13 10.80
N SER A 233 26.44 2.57 12.01
CA SER A 233 26.77 3.26 13.25
C SER A 233 27.25 2.25 14.29
N ASP A 234 28.21 2.64 15.11
CA ASP A 234 28.63 1.84 16.28
C ASP A 234 27.64 1.96 17.46
N ASP A 235 26.71 2.91 17.37
CA ASP A 235 25.73 3.21 18.39
C ASP A 235 24.33 3.35 17.78
N TYR A 236 23.43 2.47 18.21
CA TYR A 236 21.99 2.49 17.88
C TYR A 236 21.12 2.83 19.09
N THR A 237 21.70 3.39 20.16
CA THR A 237 20.95 3.89 21.30
C THR A 237 19.87 4.85 20.81
N THR A 238 18.64 4.60 21.23
CA THR A 238 17.50 5.40 20.82
C THR A 238 17.63 6.82 21.38
N LEU A 239 17.56 7.82 20.50
CA LEU A 239 17.64 9.25 20.85
C LEU A 239 16.30 9.97 20.73
N GLY A 240 15.29 9.38 20.07
CA GLY A 240 13.98 10.02 19.92
C GLY A 240 13.19 10.10 21.23
N HIS A 241 12.09 10.86 21.21
CA HIS A 241 11.09 10.86 22.28
C HIS A 241 9.91 9.95 21.94
N ASP A 242 9.26 9.38 22.96
CA ASP A 242 8.10 8.50 22.79
C ASP A 242 7.02 9.17 21.94
N GLN A 243 6.53 8.42 20.97
CA GLN A 243 5.47 8.85 20.06
C GLN A 243 4.23 7.97 20.24
N ALA A 244 3.05 8.58 20.16
CA ALA A 244 1.77 7.88 20.19
C ALA A 244 1.01 8.12 18.87
N PRO A 245 0.47 7.10 18.20
CA PRO A 245 0.58 5.68 18.53
C PRO A 245 2.00 5.15 18.30
N ARG A 246 2.36 4.07 19.01
CA ARG A 246 3.62 3.34 18.81
C ARG A 246 3.54 2.54 17.51
N ALA A 247 4.61 2.55 16.73
CA ALA A 247 4.66 1.85 15.44
C ALA A 247 5.14 0.39 15.58
N VAL A 248 4.42 -0.52 14.94
CA VAL A 248 4.87 -1.89 14.69
C VAL A 248 5.03 -2.07 13.19
N PHE A 249 6.27 -2.11 12.71
CA PHE A 249 6.53 -2.29 11.30
C PHE A 249 6.39 -3.78 10.95
N VAL A 250 5.54 -4.11 9.98
CA VAL A 250 5.37 -5.48 9.47
C VAL A 250 5.92 -5.51 8.05
N THR A 251 7.11 -6.05 7.86
CA THR A 251 7.82 -6.01 6.58
C THR A 251 8.19 -7.41 6.10
N GLY A 252 8.60 -7.51 4.84
CA GLY A 252 8.76 -8.77 4.13
C GLY A 252 8.73 -8.53 2.64
N MET A 253 9.11 -9.54 1.85
CA MET A 253 8.92 -9.47 0.41
C MET A 253 7.42 -9.34 0.08
N PRO A 254 7.01 -8.57 -0.96
CA PRO A 254 5.61 -8.58 -1.37
C PRO A 254 5.13 -10.01 -1.60
N ARG A 255 3.91 -10.33 -1.16
CA ARG A 255 3.28 -11.67 -1.23
C ARG A 255 3.82 -12.73 -0.24
N SER A 256 4.73 -12.37 0.67
CA SER A 256 5.25 -13.26 1.73
C SER A 256 4.24 -13.62 2.82
N GLY A 257 3.17 -12.85 3.00
CA GLY A 257 2.18 -13.09 4.06
C GLY A 257 2.05 -11.98 5.09
N THR A 258 2.76 -10.87 4.91
CA THR A 258 2.69 -9.67 5.77
C THR A 258 1.27 -9.18 6.09
N THR A 259 0.29 -9.38 5.19
CA THR A 259 -1.10 -9.00 5.50
C THR A 259 -1.74 -9.92 6.54
N LEU A 260 -1.47 -11.23 6.52
CA LEU A 260 -1.98 -12.13 7.55
C LEU A 260 -1.42 -11.72 8.92
N VAL A 261 -0.12 -11.48 8.99
CA VAL A 261 0.58 -11.03 10.20
C VAL A 261 0.01 -9.70 10.72
N GLU A 262 -0.18 -8.71 9.84
CA GLU A 262 -0.82 -7.45 10.21
C GLU A 262 -2.24 -7.65 10.78
N GLN A 263 -3.06 -8.52 10.19
CA GLN A 263 -4.43 -8.73 10.68
C GLN A 263 -4.48 -9.44 12.03
N ILE A 264 -3.55 -10.38 12.29
CA ILE A 264 -3.44 -11.00 13.61
C ILE A 264 -3.16 -9.94 14.67
N ILE A 265 -2.16 -9.08 14.44
CA ILE A 265 -1.83 -7.98 15.36
C ILE A 265 -3.01 -7.01 15.49
N ALA A 266 -3.58 -6.56 14.38
CA ALA A 266 -4.66 -5.56 14.35
C ALA A 266 -6.00 -6.08 14.88
N SER A 267 -6.11 -7.35 15.23
CA SER A 267 -7.29 -7.89 15.92
C SER A 267 -7.22 -7.72 17.44
N HIS A 268 -6.06 -7.32 17.97
CA HIS A 268 -5.90 -6.91 19.36
C HIS A 268 -6.59 -5.56 19.60
N SER A 269 -7.25 -5.41 20.76
CA SER A 269 -8.06 -4.22 21.11
C SER A 269 -7.30 -2.89 21.10
N GLN A 270 -5.99 -2.93 21.36
CA GLN A 270 -5.08 -1.77 21.37
C GLN A 270 -4.31 -1.55 20.04
N ALA A 271 -4.56 -2.35 19.02
CA ALA A 271 -3.81 -2.30 17.76
C ALA A 271 -4.72 -1.92 16.59
N HIS A 272 -4.17 -1.18 15.64
CA HIS A 272 -4.89 -0.77 14.43
C HIS A 272 -4.03 -1.02 13.18
N ALA A 273 -4.68 -1.53 12.12
CA ALA A 273 -4.02 -1.80 10.85
C ALA A 273 -3.76 -0.49 10.07
N GLY A 274 -2.49 -0.09 9.91
CA GLY A 274 -2.15 1.08 9.09
C GLY A 274 -2.00 0.76 7.60
N GLY A 275 -1.79 -0.51 7.23
CA GLY A 275 -1.56 -0.93 5.84
C GLY A 275 -0.22 -0.41 5.29
N GLU A 276 -0.16 -0.18 3.97
CA GLU A 276 1.06 0.28 3.29
C GLU A 276 1.20 1.81 3.31
N MET A 277 1.64 2.38 4.44
CA MET A 277 1.80 3.82 4.59
C MET A 277 3.06 4.37 3.89
N GLY A 278 4.19 3.71 4.12
CA GLY A 278 5.50 4.03 3.55
C GLY A 278 6.07 5.37 4.03
N HIS A 279 5.52 5.93 5.12
CA HIS A 279 5.87 7.28 5.56
C HIS A 279 7.27 7.35 6.15
N ALA A 280 7.74 6.30 6.83
CA ALA A 280 9.08 6.27 7.43
C ALA A 280 10.17 6.55 6.37
N LEU A 281 10.17 5.77 5.27
CA LEU A 281 11.10 5.96 4.16
C LEU A 281 10.87 7.28 3.43
N LYS A 282 9.62 7.65 3.13
CA LYS A 282 9.33 8.92 2.44
C LYS A 282 9.84 10.13 3.23
N GLN A 283 9.66 10.14 4.55
CA GLN A 283 10.16 11.20 5.41
C GLN A 283 11.69 11.16 5.56
N ALA A 284 12.29 9.96 5.61
CA ALA A 284 13.74 9.83 5.62
C ALA A 284 14.36 10.45 4.36
N VAL A 285 13.82 10.11 3.18
CA VAL A 285 14.28 10.68 1.89
C VAL A 285 14.07 12.19 1.85
N ALA A 286 12.91 12.68 2.31
CA ALA A 286 12.59 14.11 2.28
C ALA A 286 13.49 14.95 3.19
N GLN A 287 13.88 14.43 4.36
CA GLN A 287 14.60 15.19 5.38
C GLN A 287 16.11 14.94 5.35
N PHE A 288 16.54 13.74 4.97
CA PHE A 288 17.94 13.32 5.03
C PHE A 288 18.55 13.10 3.65
N GLY A 289 17.75 13.08 2.58
CA GLY A 289 18.19 12.89 1.20
C GLY A 289 17.94 11.47 0.68
N PRO A 290 17.89 11.29 -0.65
CA PRO A 290 17.78 9.97 -1.28
C PRO A 290 19.06 9.16 -1.09
N ALA A 291 18.99 7.83 -1.23
CA ALA A 291 20.08 6.86 -1.06
C ALA A 291 21.53 7.41 -1.14
N GLN A 292 22.04 7.74 -2.32
CA GLN A 292 23.44 8.16 -2.52
C GLN A 292 23.80 9.52 -1.90
N LYS A 293 22.80 10.30 -1.44
CA LYS A 293 22.96 11.61 -0.80
C LYS A 293 22.37 11.61 0.61
N MET A 294 22.07 10.44 1.15
CA MET A 294 21.47 10.34 2.47
C MET A 294 22.46 10.78 3.53
N THR A 295 22.01 11.64 4.43
CA THR A 295 22.81 12.12 5.55
C THR A 295 23.12 10.94 6.47
N PRO A 296 24.40 10.65 6.77
CA PRO A 296 24.76 9.52 7.62
C PRO A 296 24.10 9.59 9.00
N LEU A 297 23.61 8.46 9.50
CA LEU A 297 22.91 8.33 10.78
C LEU A 297 23.75 8.86 11.95
N ALA A 298 25.05 8.55 11.95
CA ALA A 298 26.00 9.04 12.95
C ALA A 298 26.15 10.58 12.99
N LYS A 299 25.70 11.30 11.96
CA LYS A 299 25.71 12.78 11.89
C LYS A 299 24.34 13.40 12.19
N LEU A 300 23.32 12.60 12.46
CA LEU A 300 21.99 13.10 12.82
C LEU A 300 21.94 13.39 14.31
N SER A 301 21.54 14.62 14.65
CA SER A 301 21.27 15.00 16.03
C SER A 301 19.91 14.47 16.50
N GLU A 302 19.74 14.35 17.81
CA GLU A 302 18.45 14.05 18.46
C GLU A 302 17.32 14.93 17.90
N ALA A 303 17.53 16.25 17.80
CA ALA A 303 16.52 17.17 17.25
C ALA A 303 16.07 16.83 15.82
N LYS A 304 16.99 16.35 14.95
CA LYS A 304 16.64 15.93 13.58
C LYS A 304 15.87 14.62 13.57
N LEU A 305 16.25 13.66 14.41
CA LEU A 305 15.56 12.37 14.54
C LEU A 305 14.16 12.57 15.13
N SER A 306 14.02 13.40 16.17
CA SER A 306 12.72 13.75 16.75
C SER A 306 11.82 14.45 15.72
N HIS A 307 12.35 15.36 14.90
CA HIS A 307 11.58 15.98 13.83
C HIS A 307 11.08 14.97 12.78
N TRP A 308 11.92 14.00 12.41
CA TRP A 308 11.53 12.91 11.51
C TRP A 308 10.47 12.00 12.13
N ALA A 309 10.63 11.63 13.40
CA ALA A 309 9.68 10.83 14.16
C ALA A 309 8.31 11.52 14.28
N GLU A 310 8.27 12.80 14.62
CA GLU A 310 7.05 13.60 14.69
C GLU A 310 6.36 13.72 13.33
N ALA A 311 7.12 13.89 12.25
CA ALA A 311 6.58 13.94 10.90
C ALA A 311 5.95 12.61 10.49
N TYR A 312 6.62 11.49 10.79
CA TYR A 312 6.07 10.15 10.59
C TYR A 312 4.79 9.94 11.39
N THR A 313 4.82 10.16 12.71
CA THR A 313 3.67 9.96 13.62
C THR A 313 2.46 10.81 13.23
N ARG A 314 2.69 12.06 12.79
CA ARG A 314 1.61 12.92 12.29
C ARG A 314 0.91 12.34 11.07
N LEU A 315 1.66 11.72 10.16
CA LEU A 315 1.10 11.08 8.97
C LEU A 315 0.37 9.77 9.32
N VAL A 316 0.89 9.02 10.30
CA VAL A 316 0.19 7.85 10.87
C VAL A 316 -1.16 8.26 11.48
N ARG A 317 -1.18 9.30 12.32
CA ARG A 317 -2.40 9.87 12.91
C ARG A 317 -3.39 10.33 11.83
N ARG A 318 -2.90 11.01 10.78
CA ARG A 318 -3.72 11.44 9.65
C ARG A 318 -4.39 10.28 8.94
N ASP A 319 -3.63 9.22 8.65
CA ASP A 319 -4.11 8.12 7.80
C ASP A 319 -4.99 7.12 8.55
N THR A 320 -4.78 6.96 9.87
CA THR A 320 -5.48 5.97 10.71
C THR A 320 -6.48 6.58 11.70
N GLY A 321 -6.39 7.88 11.97
CA GLY A 321 -7.15 8.56 13.02
C GLY A 321 -6.73 8.19 14.45
N GLN A 322 -5.74 7.31 14.64
CA GLN A 322 -5.32 6.83 15.95
C GLN A 322 -4.34 7.81 16.60
N THR A 323 -4.57 8.14 17.86
CA THR A 323 -3.70 9.02 18.66
C THR A 323 -2.99 8.31 19.81
N GLU A 324 -3.37 7.07 20.09
CA GLU A 324 -2.86 6.24 21.18
C GLU A 324 -2.80 4.76 20.75
N GLY A 325 -2.23 3.89 21.60
CA GLY A 325 -2.10 2.47 21.31
C GLY A 325 -1.02 2.16 20.27
N VAL A 326 -1.26 1.12 19.47
CA VAL A 326 -0.34 0.59 18.46
C VAL A 326 -0.92 0.72 17.06
N VAL A 327 -0.09 1.13 16.11
CA VAL A 327 -0.42 1.09 14.68
C VAL A 327 0.60 0.25 13.93
N THR A 328 0.14 -0.67 13.09
CA THR A 328 1.01 -1.39 12.17
C THR A 328 1.36 -0.55 10.95
N ASP A 329 2.62 -0.55 10.52
CA ASP A 329 3.01 -0.09 9.18
C ASP A 329 3.50 -1.29 8.38
N LYS A 330 2.65 -1.76 7.45
CA LYS A 330 2.86 -2.97 6.66
C LYS A 330 3.61 -2.65 5.34
N SER A 331 4.49 -1.67 5.37
CA SER A 331 5.31 -1.31 4.22
C SER A 331 6.45 -2.30 4.00
N ILE A 332 6.52 -2.84 2.79
CA ILE A 332 7.56 -3.79 2.37
C ILE A 332 8.93 -3.12 2.14
N GLN A 333 8.96 -1.78 2.11
CA GLN A 333 10.17 -0.98 1.90
C GLN A 333 10.86 -0.56 3.21
N THR A 334 10.29 -0.91 4.37
CA THR A 334 10.79 -0.48 5.69
C THR A 334 12.22 -0.93 5.95
N HIS A 335 12.65 -2.08 5.42
CA HIS A 335 14.01 -2.61 5.58
C HIS A 335 15.11 -1.63 5.11
N MET A 336 14.79 -0.69 4.22
CA MET A 336 15.72 0.35 3.77
C MET A 336 16.03 1.38 4.86
N VAL A 337 15.29 1.43 5.96
CA VAL A 337 15.43 2.45 7.02
C VAL A 337 15.41 1.89 8.45
N PHE A 338 15.79 0.62 8.64
CA PHE A 338 15.80 -0.02 9.97
C PHE A 338 16.69 0.70 10.99
N GLY A 339 17.90 1.13 10.61
CA GLY A 339 18.79 1.87 11.51
C GLY A 339 18.19 3.19 11.98
N LEU A 340 17.52 3.94 11.09
CA LEU A 340 16.78 5.14 11.46
C LEU A 340 15.61 4.85 12.40
N ILE A 341 14.85 3.77 12.15
CA ILE A 341 13.73 3.37 13.00
C ILE A 341 14.23 3.06 14.41
N ALA A 342 15.27 2.23 14.54
CA ALA A 342 15.81 1.85 15.85
C ALA A 342 16.33 3.06 16.64
N ARG A 343 16.98 4.02 15.97
CA ARG A 343 17.56 5.20 16.62
C ARG A 343 16.54 6.31 16.89
N GLY A 344 15.58 6.51 15.99
CA GLY A 344 14.68 7.67 15.99
C GLY A 344 13.26 7.42 16.50
N LEU A 345 12.80 6.16 16.57
CA LEU A 345 11.45 5.82 17.03
C LEU A 345 11.49 4.92 18.28
N PRO A 346 11.46 5.52 19.50
CA PRO A 346 11.35 4.75 20.73
C PRO A 346 10.17 3.79 20.73
N GLY A 347 10.39 2.60 21.29
CA GLY A 347 9.39 1.54 21.40
C GLY A 347 8.96 0.89 20.07
N ALA A 348 9.43 1.36 18.92
CA ALA A 348 9.10 0.73 17.65
C ALA A 348 9.59 -0.72 17.62
N ARG A 349 8.76 -1.59 17.02
CA ARG A 349 9.06 -3.01 16.78
C ARG A 349 9.06 -3.28 15.29
N ILE A 350 9.89 -4.22 14.86
CA ILE A 350 10.01 -4.64 13.47
C ILE A 350 9.74 -6.13 13.42
N ILE A 351 8.70 -6.50 12.69
CA ILE A 351 8.32 -7.89 12.43
C ILE A 351 8.62 -8.17 10.96
N VAL A 352 9.46 -9.17 10.71
CA VAL A 352 9.93 -9.54 9.38
C VAL A 352 9.30 -10.87 8.99
N VAL A 353 8.60 -10.91 7.86
CA VAL A 353 7.88 -12.09 7.41
C VAL A 353 8.64 -12.79 6.30
N HIS A 354 8.96 -14.05 6.55
CA HIS A 354 9.62 -14.98 5.63
C HIS A 354 8.61 -16.00 5.13
N ARG A 355 8.81 -16.49 3.91
CA ARG A 355 8.00 -17.50 3.25
C ARG A 355 8.86 -18.13 2.18
N ASP A 356 8.65 -19.43 1.92
CA ASP A 356 9.31 -20.15 0.83
C ASP A 356 9.49 -19.22 -0.40
N PRO A 357 10.73 -18.97 -0.81
CA PRO A 357 11.03 -17.93 -1.77
C PRO A 357 10.54 -18.32 -3.17
N ARG A 358 10.30 -19.61 -3.47
CA ARG A 358 9.69 -20.10 -4.72
C ARG A 358 8.21 -19.75 -4.79
N ASP A 359 7.47 -19.94 -3.69
CA ASP A 359 6.06 -19.55 -3.61
C ASP A 359 5.91 -18.03 -3.66
N THR A 360 6.82 -17.31 -2.99
CA THR A 360 6.90 -15.85 -3.06
C THR A 360 7.16 -15.39 -4.48
N ALA A 361 8.15 -15.97 -5.17
CA ALA A 361 8.50 -15.62 -6.54
C ALA A 361 7.37 -15.89 -7.53
N LEU A 362 6.74 -17.07 -7.46
CA LEU A 362 5.56 -17.38 -8.27
C LEU A 362 4.44 -16.37 -8.04
N SER A 363 4.21 -15.98 -6.77
CA SER A 363 3.15 -15.02 -6.45
C SER A 363 3.48 -13.61 -6.96
N ILE A 364 4.74 -13.16 -6.84
CA ILE A 364 5.19 -11.87 -7.38
C ILE A 364 5.02 -11.89 -8.90
N TYR A 365 5.54 -12.89 -9.60
CA TYR A 365 5.53 -13.00 -11.06
C TYR A 365 4.13 -13.06 -11.67
N LYS A 366 3.13 -13.56 -10.91
CA LYS A 366 1.72 -13.62 -11.33
C LYS A 366 0.97 -12.30 -11.27
N ASN A 367 1.54 -11.26 -10.66
CA ASN A 367 0.82 -10.04 -10.33
C ASN A 367 1.38 -8.80 -11.04
N HIS A 368 0.46 -7.93 -11.46
CA HIS A 368 0.80 -6.60 -11.93
C HIS A 368 1.04 -5.67 -10.73
N PHE A 369 2.25 -5.16 -10.61
CA PHE A 369 2.59 -4.05 -9.71
C PHE A 369 2.43 -2.72 -10.45
N LYS A 370 2.18 -1.65 -9.71
CA LYS A 370 2.08 -0.30 -10.30
C LYS A 370 3.38 0.01 -11.07
N LEU A 371 3.26 0.52 -12.29
CA LEU A 371 4.43 0.85 -13.11
C LEU A 371 5.42 1.74 -12.34
N GLY A 372 6.70 1.38 -12.45
CA GLY A 372 7.81 2.03 -11.76
C GLY A 372 8.07 1.51 -10.34
N THR A 373 7.16 0.74 -9.73
CA THR A 373 7.37 0.07 -8.44
C THR A 373 7.71 -1.40 -8.65
N HIS A 374 8.47 -2.00 -7.72
CA HIS A 374 8.89 -3.41 -7.76
C HIS A 374 9.38 -3.88 -9.14
N ARG A 375 10.26 -3.10 -9.79
CA ARG A 375 10.62 -3.34 -11.20
C ARG A 375 11.28 -4.73 -11.42
N TYR A 376 11.91 -5.29 -10.38
CA TYR A 376 12.42 -6.65 -10.34
C TYR A 376 11.34 -7.73 -10.56
N ALA A 377 10.06 -7.45 -10.26
CA ALA A 377 8.96 -8.42 -10.30
C ALA A 377 8.63 -8.99 -11.70
N THR A 378 9.29 -8.48 -12.74
CA THR A 378 9.04 -8.82 -14.14
C THR A 378 9.96 -9.90 -14.69
N ASP A 379 10.96 -10.33 -13.92
CA ASP A 379 11.90 -11.37 -14.31
C ASP A 379 12.17 -12.30 -13.11
N LEU A 380 12.24 -13.60 -13.37
CA LEU A 380 12.38 -14.59 -12.31
C LEU A 380 13.76 -14.58 -11.65
N ALA A 381 14.84 -14.30 -12.40
CA ALA A 381 16.17 -14.18 -11.82
C ALA A 381 16.28 -12.89 -11.00
N ASP A 382 15.75 -11.78 -11.51
CA ASP A 382 15.70 -10.51 -10.77
C ASP A 382 14.90 -10.62 -9.46
N ILE A 383 13.84 -11.44 -9.44
CA ILE A 383 13.10 -11.74 -8.20
C ILE A 383 13.99 -12.50 -7.20
N ALA A 384 14.77 -13.49 -7.64
CA ALA A 384 15.71 -14.20 -6.76
C ALA A 384 16.70 -13.23 -6.13
N ASP A 385 17.34 -12.39 -6.94
CA ASP A 385 18.31 -11.39 -6.46
C ASP A 385 17.69 -10.38 -5.49
N ALA A 386 16.45 -9.95 -5.75
CA ALA A 386 15.74 -9.06 -4.85
C ALA A 386 15.43 -9.71 -3.49
N ILE A 387 15.05 -10.99 -3.47
CA ILE A 387 14.84 -11.74 -2.22
C ILE A 387 16.17 -11.91 -1.46
N LYS A 388 17.27 -12.25 -2.16
CA LYS A 388 18.61 -12.36 -1.53
C LYS A 388 19.08 -11.05 -0.92
N MET A 389 18.93 -9.94 -1.66
CA MET A 389 19.23 -8.59 -1.15
C MET A 389 18.39 -8.26 0.08
N PHE A 390 17.10 -8.61 0.09
CA PHE A 390 16.25 -8.44 1.26
C PHE A 390 16.76 -9.25 2.47
N ARG A 391 17.09 -10.53 2.29
CA ARG A 391 17.62 -11.38 3.37
C ARG A 391 18.95 -10.87 3.93
N ARG A 392 19.91 -10.51 3.07
CA ARG A 392 21.17 -9.85 3.49
C ARG A 392 20.90 -8.58 4.32
N SER A 393 19.88 -7.81 3.96
CA SER A 393 19.47 -6.63 4.71
C SER A 393 18.94 -7.00 6.10
N VAL A 394 18.09 -8.04 6.20
CA VAL A 394 17.51 -8.51 7.47
C VAL A 394 18.62 -9.04 8.38
N GLU A 395 19.46 -9.95 7.87
CA GLU A 395 20.60 -10.54 8.60
C GLU A 395 21.55 -9.47 9.14
N HIS A 396 21.88 -8.46 8.33
CA HIS A 396 22.72 -7.35 8.78
C HIS A 396 22.09 -6.61 9.97
N TRP A 397 20.80 -6.28 9.90
CA TRP A 397 20.14 -5.51 10.94
C TRP A 397 19.80 -6.36 12.18
N GLU A 398 19.51 -7.64 12.03
CA GLU A 398 19.28 -8.56 13.15
C GLU A 398 20.52 -8.63 14.06
N GLN A 399 21.72 -8.65 13.48
CA GLN A 399 22.98 -8.58 14.23
C GLN A 399 23.21 -7.23 14.96
N ARG A 400 22.64 -6.13 14.46
CA ARG A 400 22.89 -4.77 14.99
C ARG A 400 21.83 -4.28 15.96
N ILE A 401 20.58 -4.71 15.79
CA ILE A 401 19.44 -4.31 16.59
C ILE A 401 18.55 -5.53 16.94
N PRO A 402 19.12 -6.59 17.54
CA PRO A 402 18.41 -7.87 17.76
C PRO A 402 17.12 -7.68 18.59
N ASP A 403 17.12 -6.77 19.57
CA ASP A 403 15.96 -6.51 20.43
C ASP A 403 14.78 -5.82 19.70
N ARG A 404 15.00 -5.35 18.46
CA ARG A 404 14.01 -4.63 17.66
C ARG A 404 13.36 -5.51 16.58
N ILE A 405 13.99 -6.60 16.19
CA ILE A 405 13.60 -7.42 15.05
C ILE A 405 13.06 -8.76 15.54
N HIS A 406 11.91 -9.17 15.02
CA HIS A 406 11.34 -10.48 15.21
C HIS A 406 11.00 -11.10 13.85
N GLU A 407 11.57 -12.27 13.55
CA GLU A 407 11.33 -12.99 12.31
C GLU A 407 10.18 -13.99 12.46
N VAL A 408 9.27 -13.98 11.49
CA VAL A 408 8.10 -14.85 11.42
C VAL A 408 8.16 -15.65 10.14
N ARG A 409 8.14 -16.97 10.28
CA ARG A 409 8.00 -17.89 9.14
C ARG A 409 6.52 -18.11 8.86
N TYR A 410 6.07 -17.66 7.70
CA TYR A 410 4.67 -17.76 7.26
C TYR A 410 4.16 -19.19 7.32
N ASP A 411 5.00 -20.14 6.92
CA ASP A 411 4.62 -21.54 6.94
C ASP A 411 4.38 -22.00 8.37
N ASP A 412 5.29 -21.76 9.31
CA ASP A 412 5.09 -22.16 10.72
C ASP A 412 3.80 -21.56 11.31
N LEU A 413 3.57 -20.26 11.09
CA LEU A 413 2.36 -19.55 11.51
C LEU A 413 1.07 -20.17 10.95
N VAL A 414 1.11 -20.75 9.76
CA VAL A 414 -0.07 -21.33 9.14
C VAL A 414 -0.27 -22.79 9.54
N SER A 415 0.79 -23.53 9.90
CA SER A 415 0.67 -24.94 10.32
C SER A 415 0.36 -25.08 11.80
N ASP A 416 0.89 -24.18 12.62
CA ASP A 416 0.66 -24.19 14.07
C ASP A 416 0.33 -22.76 14.55
N PRO A 417 -0.91 -22.30 14.30
CA PRO A 417 -1.21 -20.87 14.41
C PRO A 417 -1.17 -20.30 15.82
N GLU A 418 -1.59 -21.05 16.84
CA GLU A 418 -1.72 -20.50 18.18
C GLU A 418 -0.37 -20.11 18.81
N PRO A 419 0.63 -21.01 18.89
CA PRO A 419 1.93 -20.66 19.45
C PRO A 419 2.61 -19.52 18.68
N ASN A 420 2.53 -19.55 17.35
CA ASN A 420 3.13 -18.52 16.49
C ASN A 420 2.41 -17.17 16.60
N ALA A 421 1.08 -17.15 16.70
CA ALA A 421 0.33 -15.91 16.91
C ALA A 421 0.62 -15.31 18.29
N ARG A 422 0.76 -16.14 19.33
CA ARG A 422 1.13 -15.68 20.68
C ARG A 422 2.52 -15.02 20.68
N ALA A 423 3.50 -15.68 20.08
CA ALA A 423 4.86 -15.13 19.94
C ALA A 423 4.87 -13.82 19.13
N LEU A 424 4.08 -13.77 18.05
CA LEU A 424 3.93 -12.57 17.23
C LEU A 424 3.36 -11.37 18.00
N VAL A 425 2.31 -11.60 18.80
CA VAL A 425 1.65 -10.54 19.59
C VAL A 425 2.61 -10.03 20.69
N ASP A 426 3.32 -10.94 21.36
CA ASP A 426 4.36 -10.58 22.33
C ASP A 426 5.50 -9.77 21.69
N ALA A 427 5.99 -10.19 20.53
CA ALA A 427 7.00 -9.46 19.76
C ALA A 427 6.52 -8.08 19.30
N ALA A 428 5.22 -7.93 19.03
CA ALA A 428 4.61 -6.63 18.77
C ALA A 428 4.61 -5.74 20.02
N GLY A 429 4.83 -6.28 21.22
CA GLY A 429 4.80 -5.59 22.51
C GLY A 429 3.37 -5.41 23.04
N LEU A 430 2.54 -6.43 22.89
CA LEU A 430 1.14 -6.47 23.30
C LEU A 430 0.89 -7.72 24.16
N ASP A 431 -0.08 -7.64 25.08
CA ASP A 431 -0.55 -8.82 25.81
C ASP A 431 -1.38 -9.73 24.90
N TRP A 432 -1.54 -11.00 25.28
CA TRP A 432 -2.35 -11.94 24.48
C TRP A 432 -3.85 -11.64 24.56
N GLU A 433 -4.51 -11.56 23.40
CA GLU A 433 -5.96 -11.54 23.28
C GLU A 433 -6.44 -12.61 22.28
N GLU A 434 -7.48 -13.36 22.65
CA GLU A 434 -8.07 -14.44 21.84
C GLU A 434 -8.60 -13.96 20.47
N ALA A 435 -8.93 -12.67 20.36
CA ALA A 435 -9.32 -12.04 19.12
C ALA A 435 -8.24 -12.17 18.03
N CYS A 436 -6.96 -12.27 18.40
CA CYS A 436 -5.82 -12.40 17.48
C CYS A 436 -5.85 -13.71 16.67
N LEU A 437 -6.40 -14.81 17.22
CA LEU A 437 -6.63 -16.06 16.45
C LEU A 437 -7.85 -15.99 15.55
N ASN A 438 -8.78 -15.10 15.90
CA ASN A 438 -10.09 -14.97 15.26
C ASN A 438 -10.16 -13.76 14.32
N PHE A 439 -9.02 -13.30 13.77
CA PHE A 439 -8.92 -12.09 12.94
C PHE A 439 -9.88 -12.06 11.73
N HIS A 440 -10.23 -13.23 11.18
CA HIS A 440 -11.15 -13.36 10.05
C HIS A 440 -12.59 -12.92 10.39
N ASN A 441 -12.93 -12.79 11.68
CA ASN A 441 -14.19 -12.24 12.16
C ASN A 441 -14.18 -10.71 12.27
N SER A 442 -13.02 -10.07 12.12
CA SER A 442 -12.90 -8.61 12.12
C SER A 442 -13.60 -8.00 10.90
N LYS A 443 -14.32 -6.89 11.12
CA LYS A 443 -15.07 -6.17 10.08
C LYS A 443 -14.22 -5.13 9.33
N SER A 444 -12.94 -4.96 9.67
CA SER A 444 -12.08 -3.93 9.09
C SER A 444 -11.80 -4.14 7.60
N GLY A 445 -11.73 -3.04 6.83
CA GLY A 445 -11.43 -3.09 5.40
C GLY A 445 -9.94 -3.35 5.13
N VAL A 446 -9.61 -4.28 4.22
CA VAL A 446 -8.22 -4.62 3.89
C VAL A 446 -7.83 -4.06 2.52
N LYS A 447 -6.79 -3.22 2.42
CA LYS A 447 -6.32 -2.62 1.15
C LYS A 447 -5.11 -3.39 0.61
N THR A 448 -5.30 -4.63 0.13
CA THR A 448 -4.20 -5.49 -0.37
C THR A 448 -4.58 -6.31 -1.59
N LEU A 449 -3.59 -6.71 -2.40
CA LEU A 449 -3.77 -7.69 -3.48
C LEU A 449 -4.19 -9.10 -2.97
N SER A 450 -3.97 -9.40 -1.67
CA SER A 450 -4.41 -10.65 -1.02
C SER A 450 -5.84 -10.64 -0.45
N LEU A 451 -6.69 -9.69 -0.85
CA LEU A 451 -7.99 -9.40 -0.24
C LEU A 451 -8.87 -10.63 0.05
N MET A 452 -9.04 -11.52 -0.94
CA MET A 452 -9.87 -12.74 -0.78
C MET A 452 -9.26 -13.74 0.22
N GLN A 453 -7.94 -13.80 0.33
CA GLN A 453 -7.24 -14.75 1.20
C GLN A 453 -7.34 -14.37 2.68
N VAL A 454 -7.46 -13.08 2.97
CA VAL A 454 -7.43 -12.53 4.33
C VAL A 454 -8.78 -12.64 5.04
N ARG A 455 -9.87 -12.83 4.29
CA ARG A 455 -11.24 -13.04 4.80
C ARG A 455 -11.60 -14.51 5.00
N GLN A 456 -10.62 -15.39 5.05
CA GLN A 456 -10.78 -16.80 5.35
C GLN A 456 -10.02 -17.10 6.66
N PRO A 457 -10.43 -18.12 7.43
CA PRO A 457 -9.62 -18.62 8.54
C PRO A 457 -8.18 -18.91 8.12
N ILE A 458 -7.26 -19.02 9.09
CA ILE A 458 -5.90 -19.50 8.79
C ILE A 458 -6.04 -20.88 8.16
N HIS A 459 -5.70 -20.95 6.89
CA HIS A 459 -5.63 -22.17 6.14
C HIS A 459 -4.23 -22.27 5.58
N ALA A 460 -3.73 -23.51 5.47
CA ALA A 460 -2.50 -23.91 4.76
C ALA A 460 -2.52 -23.58 3.25
N GLY A 461 -3.16 -22.47 2.87
CA GLY A 461 -3.40 -22.06 1.51
C GLY A 461 -2.12 -22.14 0.68
N ARG A 462 -2.18 -22.97 -0.36
CA ARG A 462 -1.22 -23.05 -1.46
C ARG A 462 0.26 -23.02 -1.03
N ARG A 463 0.61 -23.75 0.04
CA ARG A 463 2.00 -24.19 0.21
C ARG A 463 2.42 -25.00 -1.01
N GLU A 464 3.66 -24.79 -1.42
CA GLU A 464 4.28 -25.52 -2.53
C GLU A 464 3.51 -25.38 -3.86
N ALA A 465 2.80 -24.26 -4.05
CA ALA A 465 2.12 -23.99 -5.31
C ALA A 465 3.11 -23.85 -6.48
N TRP A 466 4.35 -23.49 -6.17
CA TRP A 466 5.48 -23.49 -7.09
C TRP A 466 5.73 -24.83 -7.77
N ARG A 467 5.47 -25.98 -7.11
CA ARG A 467 5.73 -27.32 -7.68
C ARG A 467 5.00 -27.56 -9.00
N LYS A 468 3.81 -26.97 -9.17
CA LYS A 468 3.03 -27.07 -10.43
C LYS A 468 3.68 -26.34 -11.61
N TYR A 469 4.61 -25.44 -11.31
CA TYR A 469 5.30 -24.58 -12.26
C TYR A 469 6.81 -24.67 -12.09
N GLU A 470 7.32 -25.78 -11.53
CA GLU A 470 8.72 -25.97 -11.20
C GLU A 470 9.62 -25.78 -12.43
N ARG A 471 9.20 -26.33 -13.57
CA ARG A 471 9.90 -26.17 -14.85
C ARG A 471 9.95 -24.71 -15.28
N GLU A 472 8.83 -23.99 -15.18
CA GLU A 472 8.74 -22.59 -15.56
C GLU A 472 9.50 -21.67 -14.58
N LEU A 473 9.70 -22.11 -13.34
CA LEU A 473 10.49 -21.44 -12.32
C LEU A 473 12.00 -21.74 -12.39
N ALA A 474 12.46 -22.55 -13.35
CA ALA A 474 13.88 -22.85 -13.53
C ALA A 474 14.80 -21.62 -13.50
N PRO A 475 14.49 -20.47 -14.17
CA PRO A 475 15.35 -19.29 -14.10
C PRO A 475 15.48 -18.71 -12.68
N PHE A 476 14.43 -18.80 -11.87
CA PHE A 476 14.48 -18.40 -10.46
C PHE A 476 15.33 -19.37 -9.65
N ILE A 477 15.14 -20.69 -9.83
CA ILE A 477 15.88 -21.73 -9.10
C ILE A 477 17.38 -21.67 -9.43
N GLU A 478 17.73 -21.45 -10.69
CA GLU A 478 19.11 -21.28 -11.14
C GLU A 478 19.74 -20.02 -10.54
N ALA A 479 19.05 -18.88 -10.60
CA ALA A 479 19.53 -17.63 -9.99
C ALA A 479 19.60 -17.73 -8.46
N TRP A 480 18.73 -18.53 -7.84
CA TRP A 480 18.73 -18.79 -6.40
C TRP A 480 19.99 -19.54 -5.96
N GLY A 481 20.41 -20.57 -6.70
CA GLY A 481 21.64 -21.31 -6.41
C GLY A 481 21.59 -22.02 -5.05
N ASP A 482 22.65 -21.86 -4.26
CA ASP A 482 22.86 -22.58 -3.00
C ASP A 482 22.24 -21.88 -1.77
N GLU A 483 21.44 -20.83 -1.97
CA GLU A 483 20.78 -20.11 -0.87
C GLU A 483 19.74 -21.01 -0.15
N PRO A 484 19.61 -20.93 1.18
CA PRO A 484 18.63 -21.73 1.92
C PRO A 484 17.18 -21.47 1.50
N TRP A 485 16.35 -22.51 1.38
CA TRP A 485 14.95 -22.38 0.90
C TRP A 485 13.93 -21.94 1.96
N ASP A 486 14.39 -21.58 3.16
CA ASP A 486 13.66 -21.47 4.43
C ASP A 486 13.35 -22.81 5.10
#